data_AF-A0A949BIV8-F1
#
_entry.id   AF-A0A949BIV8-F1
#
_cell.length_a   1.000
_cell.length_b   1.000
_cell.length_c   1.000
_cell.angle_alpha   90.00
_cell.angle_beta   90.00
_cell.angle_gamma   90.00
#
_symmetry.space_group_name_H-M   'P 1'
#
loop_
_entity.id
_entity.type
_entity.pdbx_description
1 polymer ?
#
loop_
_entity_poly.entity_id
_entity_poly.type
_entity_poly.pdbx_seq_one_letter_code
_entity_poly.pdbx_strand_id
1 'polypeptide(L)'
;VSDWNNYKFRVACPEMGVLVSNNLPRSAANDKNGISAFGGKGRHSGLYPDPNLPAIGNAYLFSMNEDAPCHNRYGKIASEIFPTSADEVKAMHGALKWCVKESCQGKTWGKVPSHRLGTRNGKKIQIQDLLITYLEEKPQSAIDLASTFTTFDTTEDEIGEAVYEKMTAKVCDALKGESGLTKDSKANILVITKVDKGRAQVVLSGAYSIENIIRSIEQWQIAAKNRPHFSIFLPGKKGEKAKVVEPFCPSPAEIMRCLQNQWIKKGIDSRKVSGVALRHVYELFLGNERILQETARMFLQLTLQRLGPLFIGITKVNHGGDVKDFKLEARKSVLVGISLLAIVLYKLGIKKEDYMRNTAFSVGRLLALADGLHAQYCMLQMKRKGGDLPPQLIGNAHLPIAFDSPNKALALLGERLRIYYAWATKVQGDEYKLVKWMLGEMGKLSAEMENVAWPSMADDAVKAQVLLGYLARYKSEE
;
A
#
# COMPACT_ATOMS: atom_id res chain seq x y z
N VAL A 1 -33.70 -15.60 -14.47
CA VAL A 1 -33.13 -14.27 -14.79
C VAL A 1 -32.12 -13.97 -13.70
N SER A 2 -30.83 -13.87 -14.06
CA SER A 2 -29.78 -13.72 -13.06
C SER A 2 -29.53 -12.24 -12.76
N ASP A 3 -29.67 -11.89 -11.49
CA ASP A 3 -29.36 -10.61 -10.86
C ASP A 3 -27.85 -10.31 -10.79
N TRP A 4 -27.00 -11.09 -11.49
CA TRP A 4 -25.55 -10.89 -11.50
C TRP A 4 -25.14 -9.49 -11.97
N ASN A 5 -26.00 -8.84 -12.77
CA ASN A 5 -25.81 -7.47 -13.23
C ASN A 5 -25.81 -6.44 -12.10
N ASN A 6 -26.44 -6.75 -10.96
CA ASN A 6 -26.60 -5.85 -9.81
C ASN A 6 -25.46 -5.96 -8.79
N TYR A 7 -24.56 -6.93 -8.93
CA TYR A 7 -23.39 -7.00 -8.05
C TYR A 7 -22.47 -5.82 -8.36
N LYS A 8 -22.23 -4.99 -7.34
CA LYS A 8 -21.33 -3.82 -7.40
C LYS A 8 -19.93 -4.20 -7.92
N PHE A 9 -19.53 -5.47 -7.78
CA PHE A 9 -18.22 -5.99 -8.17
C PHE A 9 -18.35 -7.33 -8.89
N ARG A 10 -17.79 -7.42 -10.11
CA ARG A 10 -17.79 -8.64 -10.92
C ARG A 10 -16.42 -9.31 -10.82
N VAL A 11 -16.37 -10.53 -10.27
CA VAL A 11 -15.14 -11.36 -10.28
C VAL A 11 -14.95 -12.02 -11.65
N ALA A 12 -16.03 -12.14 -12.43
CA ALA A 12 -16.04 -12.66 -13.78
C ALA A 12 -16.26 -11.53 -14.79
N CYS A 13 -15.55 -11.63 -15.92
CA CYS A 13 -15.82 -10.85 -17.13
C CYS A 13 -17.32 -10.94 -17.49
N PRO A 14 -18.02 -9.82 -17.73
CA PRO A 14 -19.45 -9.80 -18.07
C PRO A 14 -19.81 -10.76 -19.21
N GLU A 15 -18.95 -10.80 -20.21
CA GLU A 15 -19.05 -11.66 -21.39
C GLU A 15 -18.99 -13.13 -20.97
N MET A 16 -18.07 -13.50 -20.06
CA MET A 16 -18.04 -14.84 -19.46
C MET A 16 -19.29 -15.16 -18.65
N GLY A 17 -19.85 -14.18 -17.93
CA GLY A 17 -21.12 -14.35 -17.21
C GLY A 17 -22.28 -14.70 -18.14
N VAL A 18 -22.35 -14.06 -19.30
CA VAL A 18 -23.33 -14.37 -20.36
C VAL A 18 -23.06 -15.75 -20.96
N LEU A 19 -21.80 -16.08 -21.28
CA LEU A 19 -21.43 -17.38 -21.83
C LEU A 19 -21.78 -18.54 -20.88
N VAL A 20 -21.46 -18.40 -19.60
CA VAL A 20 -21.81 -19.38 -18.56
C VAL A 20 -23.34 -19.48 -18.45
N SER A 21 -24.04 -18.35 -18.30
CA SER A 21 -25.51 -18.34 -18.18
C SER A 21 -26.22 -18.97 -19.38
N ASN A 22 -25.65 -18.84 -20.59
CA ASN A 22 -26.23 -19.38 -21.81
C ASN A 22 -25.99 -20.89 -22.00
N ASN A 23 -24.90 -21.44 -21.45
CA ASN A 23 -24.52 -22.84 -21.70
C ASN A 23 -24.83 -23.78 -20.52
N LEU A 24 -24.77 -23.26 -19.30
CA LEU A 24 -24.90 -24.04 -18.08
C LEU A 24 -26.32 -24.63 -17.84
N PRO A 25 -27.43 -23.94 -18.16
CA PRO A 25 -28.79 -24.51 -18.07
C PRO A 25 -29.25 -25.26 -19.33
N ARG A 26 -28.44 -25.33 -20.41
CA ARG A 26 -28.84 -26.06 -21.62
C ARG A 26 -28.88 -27.56 -21.34
N SER A 27 -30.05 -28.17 -21.54
CA SER A 27 -30.19 -29.62 -21.55
C SER A 27 -29.34 -30.24 -22.67
N ALA A 28 -28.89 -31.48 -22.48
CA ALA A 28 -28.13 -32.21 -23.50
C ALA A 28 -28.85 -32.28 -24.86
N ALA A 29 -30.20 -32.23 -24.87
CA ALA A 29 -31.03 -32.24 -26.07
C ALA A 29 -31.03 -30.91 -26.87
N ASN A 30 -30.73 -29.78 -26.22
CA ASN A 30 -30.67 -28.44 -26.83
C ASN A 30 -29.23 -27.96 -27.08
N ASP A 31 -28.25 -28.82 -26.82
CA ASP A 31 -26.86 -28.53 -27.14
C ASP A 31 -26.67 -28.63 -28.66
N LYS A 32 -26.16 -27.57 -29.29
CA LYS A 32 -25.69 -27.65 -30.67
C LYS A 32 -24.51 -28.62 -30.67
N ASN A 33 -24.76 -29.88 -31.04
CA ASN A 33 -23.78 -30.96 -31.05
C ASN A 33 -22.46 -30.48 -31.67
N GLY A 34 -21.38 -30.51 -30.87
CA GLY A 34 -20.03 -30.22 -31.35
C GLY A 34 -19.66 -28.74 -31.50
N ILE A 35 -20.37 -27.80 -30.86
CA ILE A 35 -19.90 -26.40 -30.75
C ILE A 35 -19.55 -26.08 -29.29
N SER A 36 -18.40 -25.45 -29.09
CA SER A 36 -17.94 -24.96 -27.78
C SER A 36 -18.69 -23.69 -27.35
N ALA A 37 -18.58 -23.33 -26.08
CA ALA A 37 -19.10 -22.06 -25.55
C ALA A 37 -18.48 -20.84 -26.24
N PHE A 38 -17.26 -20.98 -26.79
CA PHE A 38 -16.54 -19.91 -27.48
C PHE A 38 -16.77 -19.91 -29.00
N GLY A 39 -17.61 -20.81 -29.52
CA GLY A 39 -17.95 -20.89 -30.95
C GLY A 39 -17.02 -21.77 -31.79
N GLY A 40 -16.03 -22.42 -31.17
CA GLY A 40 -15.16 -23.41 -31.81
C GLY A 40 -15.87 -24.73 -32.08
N LYS A 41 -15.28 -25.55 -32.95
CA LYS A 41 -15.76 -26.91 -33.26
C LYS A 41 -15.19 -27.94 -32.27
N GLY A 42 -15.99 -28.93 -31.94
CA GLY A 42 -15.63 -30.04 -31.04
C GLY A 42 -15.88 -29.74 -29.56
N ARG A 43 -15.75 -30.79 -28.75
CA ARG A 43 -15.82 -30.73 -27.28
C ARG A 43 -14.63 -31.44 -26.67
N HIS A 44 -14.03 -30.81 -25.68
CA HIS A 44 -13.03 -31.38 -24.81
C HIS A 44 -13.70 -32.37 -23.86
N SER A 45 -13.14 -33.57 -23.77
CA SER A 45 -13.54 -34.59 -22.81
C SER A 45 -12.35 -34.95 -21.91
N GLY A 46 -12.63 -35.23 -20.63
CA GLY A 46 -11.64 -35.62 -19.66
C GLY A 46 -10.97 -34.45 -18.94
N LEU A 47 -9.86 -34.74 -18.27
CA LEU A 47 -9.19 -33.80 -17.38
C LEU A 47 -8.63 -32.60 -18.14
N TYR A 48 -8.79 -31.41 -17.55
CA TYR A 48 -8.13 -30.21 -18.05
C TYR A 48 -6.67 -30.18 -17.57
N PRO A 49 -5.78 -29.51 -18.32
CA PRO A 49 -4.40 -29.33 -17.91
C PRO A 49 -4.24 -28.66 -16.55
N ASP A 50 -3.22 -29.09 -15.80
CA ASP A 50 -2.88 -28.62 -14.46
C ASP A 50 -1.48 -27.96 -14.43
N PRO A 51 -1.31 -26.77 -15.02
CA PRO A 51 -0.02 -26.09 -15.03
C PRO A 51 0.50 -25.80 -13.62
N ASN A 52 1.81 -26.02 -13.43
CA ASN A 52 2.53 -25.49 -12.27
C ASN A 52 2.85 -24.01 -12.49
N LEU A 53 2.16 -23.13 -11.78
CA LEU A 53 2.27 -21.68 -11.93
C LEU A 53 3.25 -21.09 -10.92
N PRO A 54 4.07 -20.09 -11.30
CA PRO A 54 4.90 -19.38 -10.35
C PRO A 54 4.08 -18.78 -9.20
N ALA A 55 4.68 -18.68 -8.01
CA ALA A 55 4.09 -18.17 -6.77
C ALA A 55 2.96 -19.02 -6.14
N ILE A 56 2.10 -19.65 -6.95
CA ILE A 56 0.88 -20.32 -6.47
C ILE A 56 0.88 -21.85 -6.64
N GLY A 57 1.90 -22.40 -7.33
CA GLY A 57 2.08 -23.84 -7.52
C GLY A 57 1.10 -24.45 -8.54
N ASN A 58 0.83 -25.75 -8.41
CA ASN A 58 -0.08 -26.46 -9.31
C ASN A 58 -1.49 -25.84 -9.26
N ALA A 59 -2.08 -25.54 -10.42
CA ALA A 59 -3.46 -25.09 -10.56
C ALA A 59 -4.11 -25.77 -11.76
N TYR A 60 -5.40 -26.10 -11.65
CA TYR A 60 -6.19 -26.61 -12.77
C TYR A 60 -6.76 -25.44 -13.58
N LEU A 61 -6.69 -25.52 -14.91
CA LEU A 61 -7.40 -24.55 -15.77
C LEU A 61 -8.91 -24.57 -15.50
N PHE A 62 -9.46 -25.76 -15.31
CA PHE A 62 -10.83 -25.99 -14.92
C PHE A 62 -10.94 -27.35 -14.22
N SER A 63 -11.74 -27.47 -13.17
CA SER A 63 -11.96 -28.75 -12.50
C SER A 63 -13.28 -28.73 -11.73
N MET A 64 -14.09 -29.75 -11.96
CA MET A 64 -15.33 -30.01 -11.24
C MET A 64 -15.35 -31.49 -10.88
N ASN A 65 -15.00 -31.82 -9.64
CA ASN A 65 -14.91 -33.20 -9.17
C ASN A 65 -16.27 -33.91 -9.30
N GLU A 66 -16.28 -35.09 -9.93
CA GLU A 66 -17.46 -35.95 -10.10
C GLU A 66 -17.98 -36.50 -8.78
N ASP A 67 -17.08 -36.75 -7.83
CA ASP A 67 -17.41 -37.29 -6.51
C ASP A 67 -18.10 -36.26 -5.58
N ALA A 68 -18.20 -34.99 -6.00
CA ALA A 68 -18.85 -33.95 -5.23
C ALA A 68 -20.29 -33.74 -5.75
N PRO A 69 -21.34 -34.26 -5.05
CA PRO A 69 -22.70 -34.26 -5.57
C PRO A 69 -23.26 -32.85 -5.86
N CYS A 70 -22.76 -31.84 -5.14
CA CYS A 70 -23.13 -30.44 -5.35
C CYS A 70 -22.73 -29.89 -6.73
N HIS A 71 -21.79 -30.53 -7.44
CA HIS A 71 -21.38 -30.13 -8.78
C HIS A 71 -22.35 -30.59 -9.87
N ASN A 72 -23.22 -31.59 -9.61
CA ASN A 72 -24.19 -32.08 -10.60
C ASN A 72 -25.53 -31.32 -10.60
N ARG A 73 -25.57 -30.09 -10.07
CA ARG A 73 -26.81 -29.29 -9.94
C ARG A 73 -27.57 -29.12 -11.26
N TYR A 74 -26.86 -29.11 -12.39
CA TYR A 74 -27.43 -28.85 -13.72
C TYR A 74 -27.48 -30.11 -14.60
N GLY A 75 -27.33 -31.30 -14.02
CA GLY A 75 -27.31 -32.57 -14.76
C GLY A 75 -26.10 -32.75 -15.67
N LYS A 76 -25.04 -31.94 -15.46
CA LYS A 76 -23.75 -31.97 -16.14
C LYS A 76 -22.65 -31.85 -15.09
N ILE A 77 -21.55 -32.59 -15.25
CA ILE A 77 -20.42 -32.59 -14.32
C ILE A 77 -19.09 -32.67 -15.07
N ALA A 78 -17.96 -32.61 -14.36
CA ALA A 78 -16.62 -32.67 -14.92
C ALA A 78 -16.42 -31.72 -16.11
N SER A 79 -15.89 -32.22 -17.23
CA SER A 79 -15.66 -31.43 -18.44
C SER A 79 -16.94 -31.06 -19.18
N GLU A 80 -18.05 -31.76 -18.94
CA GLU A 80 -19.32 -31.53 -19.66
C GLU A 80 -20.08 -30.30 -19.16
N ILE A 81 -19.78 -29.85 -17.95
CA ILE A 81 -20.48 -28.72 -17.31
C ILE A 81 -20.27 -27.39 -18.03
N PHE A 82 -19.15 -27.22 -18.74
CA PHE A 82 -18.87 -26.04 -19.54
C PHE A 82 -18.24 -26.47 -20.87
N PRO A 83 -18.94 -26.29 -22.01
CA PRO A 83 -18.47 -26.82 -23.28
C PRO A 83 -17.28 -26.00 -23.78
N THR A 84 -16.10 -26.61 -23.85
CA THR A 84 -14.91 -26.04 -24.51
C THR A 84 -14.41 -27.02 -25.56
N SER A 85 -13.67 -26.58 -26.57
CA SER A 85 -13.00 -27.47 -27.52
C SER A 85 -11.58 -27.83 -27.05
N ALA A 86 -11.04 -28.95 -27.52
CA ALA A 86 -9.67 -29.35 -27.20
C ALA A 86 -8.63 -28.31 -27.66
N ASP A 87 -8.87 -27.66 -28.81
CA ASP A 87 -8.00 -26.61 -29.33
C ASP A 87 -8.04 -25.35 -28.47
N GLU A 88 -9.21 -24.96 -27.95
CA GLU A 88 -9.34 -23.85 -27.00
C GLU A 88 -8.61 -24.15 -25.69
N VAL A 89 -8.76 -25.36 -25.15
CA VAL A 89 -8.05 -25.79 -23.94
C VAL A 89 -6.54 -25.75 -24.16
N LYS A 90 -6.06 -26.27 -25.30
CA LYS A 90 -4.64 -26.25 -25.67
C LYS A 90 -4.12 -24.83 -25.85
N ALA A 91 -4.89 -23.94 -26.49
CA ALA A 91 -4.53 -22.54 -26.69
C ALA A 91 -4.44 -21.78 -25.36
N MET A 92 -5.45 -21.92 -24.49
CA MET A 92 -5.44 -21.31 -23.16
C MET A 92 -4.27 -21.82 -22.31
N HIS A 93 -4.02 -23.12 -22.31
CA HIS A 93 -2.88 -23.71 -21.60
C HIS A 93 -1.54 -23.19 -22.14
N GLY A 94 -1.39 -23.13 -23.47
CA GLY A 94 -0.19 -22.63 -24.14
C GLY A 94 0.06 -21.15 -23.83
N ALA A 95 -0.97 -20.32 -23.90
CA ALA A 95 -0.89 -18.90 -23.58
C ALA A 95 -0.50 -18.68 -22.10
N LEU A 96 -1.16 -19.38 -21.17
CA LEU A 96 -0.83 -19.29 -19.75
C LEU A 96 0.61 -19.72 -19.47
N LYS A 97 1.07 -20.83 -20.06
CA LYS A 97 2.46 -21.29 -19.95
C LYS A 97 3.45 -20.28 -20.52
N TRP A 98 3.12 -19.65 -21.65
CA TRP A 98 3.97 -18.62 -22.24
C TRP A 98 4.07 -17.38 -21.33
N CYS A 99 2.94 -16.89 -20.82
CA CYS A 99 2.88 -15.71 -19.95
C CYS A 99 3.70 -15.86 -18.66
N VAL A 100 3.94 -17.08 -18.19
CA VAL A 100 4.62 -17.35 -16.91
C VAL A 100 6.01 -17.97 -17.07
N LYS A 101 6.59 -17.95 -18.28
CA LYS A 101 7.98 -18.36 -18.50
C LYS A 101 8.93 -17.50 -17.68
N GLU A 102 10.02 -18.08 -17.21
CA GLU A 102 11.05 -17.36 -16.44
C GLU A 102 11.58 -16.12 -17.18
N SER A 103 11.83 -16.22 -18.48
CA SER A 103 12.27 -15.11 -19.35
C SER A 103 11.22 -13.99 -19.52
N CYS A 104 9.98 -14.24 -19.11
CA CYS A 104 8.87 -13.30 -19.15
C CYS A 104 8.59 -12.66 -17.78
N GLN A 105 9.35 -13.01 -16.73
CA GLN A 105 9.23 -12.37 -15.41
C GLN A 105 9.55 -10.88 -15.53
N GLY A 106 8.75 -10.03 -14.88
CA GLY A 106 8.85 -8.58 -14.97
C GLY A 106 8.21 -7.99 -16.23
N LYS A 107 8.05 -8.78 -17.30
CA LYS A 107 7.36 -8.39 -18.54
C LYS A 107 5.88 -8.70 -18.49
N THR A 108 5.54 -10.00 -18.45
CA THR A 108 4.14 -10.45 -18.49
C THR A 108 3.66 -11.05 -17.18
N TRP A 109 4.54 -11.30 -16.22
CA TRP A 109 4.13 -11.79 -14.91
C TRP A 109 5.07 -11.36 -13.79
N GLY A 110 4.56 -11.45 -12.56
CA GLY A 110 5.37 -11.35 -11.36
C GLY A 110 4.58 -11.66 -10.09
N LYS A 111 5.27 -11.53 -8.95
CA LYS A 111 4.74 -11.89 -7.64
C LYS A 111 4.14 -10.68 -6.96
N VAL A 112 2.93 -10.80 -6.44
CA VAL A 112 2.29 -9.79 -5.60
C VAL A 112 1.95 -10.38 -4.22
N PRO A 113 1.98 -9.59 -3.15
CA PRO A 113 1.49 -10.04 -1.84
C PRO A 113 0.05 -10.49 -1.93
N SER A 114 -0.27 -11.67 -1.39
CA SER A 114 -1.66 -12.06 -1.24
C SER A 114 -2.30 -11.25 -0.12
N HIS A 115 -3.59 -10.92 -0.24
CA HIS A 115 -4.34 -10.37 0.89
C HIS A 115 -4.47 -11.37 2.05
N ARG A 116 -4.35 -12.68 1.76
CA ARG A 116 -4.38 -13.75 2.76
C ARG A 116 -3.01 -13.98 3.37
N LEU A 117 -3.04 -14.59 4.54
CA LEU A 117 -1.86 -15.13 5.20
C LEU A 117 -1.96 -16.64 5.17
N GLY A 118 -0.84 -17.29 4.86
CA GLY A 118 -0.69 -18.72 5.06
C GLY A 118 -0.33 -19.01 6.52
N THR A 119 -0.31 -20.30 6.87
CA THR A 119 0.17 -20.77 8.16
C THR A 119 1.29 -21.78 7.94
N ARG A 120 2.44 -21.56 8.59
CA ARG A 120 3.55 -22.52 8.61
C ARG A 120 4.03 -22.67 10.05
N ASN A 121 4.04 -23.92 10.56
CA ASN A 121 4.41 -24.25 11.94
C ASN A 121 3.65 -23.40 12.98
N GLY A 122 2.34 -23.26 12.81
CA GLY A 122 1.47 -22.45 13.69
C GLY A 122 1.66 -20.93 13.58
N LYS A 123 2.62 -20.44 12.78
CA LYS A 123 2.88 -19.01 12.57
C LYS A 123 2.27 -18.53 11.26
N LYS A 124 1.64 -17.35 11.31
CA LYS A 124 1.14 -16.68 10.11
C LYS A 124 2.32 -16.23 9.24
N ILE A 125 2.27 -16.55 7.96
CA ILE A 125 3.27 -16.17 6.95
C ILE A 125 2.62 -15.43 5.80
N GLN A 126 3.37 -14.54 5.18
CA GLN A 126 2.95 -13.92 3.94
C GLN A 126 3.04 -14.95 2.81
N ILE A 127 1.97 -15.06 2.03
CA ILE A 127 1.93 -15.85 0.80
C ILE A 127 1.78 -14.90 -0.39
N GLN A 128 2.05 -15.40 -1.59
CA GLN A 128 2.08 -14.63 -2.81
C GLN A 128 0.93 -15.05 -3.73
N ASP A 129 0.41 -14.09 -4.47
CA ASP A 129 -0.47 -14.30 -5.61
C ASP A 129 0.32 -14.04 -6.90
N LEU A 130 -0.15 -14.63 -8.01
CA LEU A 130 0.45 -14.47 -9.33
C LEU A 130 -0.25 -13.36 -10.09
N LEU A 131 0.49 -12.30 -10.45
CA LEU A 131 0.01 -11.28 -11.38
C LEU A 131 0.47 -11.64 -12.80
N ILE A 132 -0.46 -11.52 -13.75
CA ILE A 132 -0.19 -11.59 -15.19
C ILE A 132 -0.67 -10.30 -15.83
N THR A 133 0.14 -9.73 -16.72
CA THR A 133 -0.25 -8.57 -17.54
C THR A 133 0.31 -8.69 -18.94
N TYR A 134 -0.39 -8.13 -19.93
CA TYR A 134 0.05 -8.12 -21.32
C TYR A 134 -0.67 -7.01 -22.09
N LEU A 135 -0.04 -6.52 -23.15
CA LEU A 135 -0.66 -5.58 -24.10
C LEU A 135 -1.49 -6.38 -25.11
N GLU A 136 -2.74 -5.98 -25.36
CA GLU A 136 -3.64 -6.69 -26.29
C GLU A 136 -3.07 -6.76 -27.70
N GLU A 137 -2.54 -5.64 -28.19
CA GLU A 137 -2.03 -5.49 -29.55
C GLU A 137 -0.60 -6.04 -29.69
N LYS A 138 0.15 -6.08 -28.58
CA LYS A 138 1.55 -6.55 -28.53
C LYS A 138 1.80 -7.46 -27.34
N PRO A 139 1.17 -8.65 -27.28
CA PRO A 139 1.27 -9.52 -26.12
C PRO A 139 2.70 -10.01 -25.87
N GLN A 140 3.52 -10.09 -26.92
CA GLN A 140 4.93 -10.51 -26.87
C GLN A 140 5.92 -9.35 -26.66
N SER A 141 5.45 -8.17 -26.27
CA SER A 141 6.31 -7.00 -26.04
C SER A 141 7.43 -7.31 -25.03
N ALA A 142 8.61 -6.75 -25.28
CA ALA A 142 9.75 -6.85 -24.38
C ALA A 142 9.68 -5.88 -23.19
N ILE A 143 8.66 -5.01 -23.15
CA ILE A 143 8.45 -4.02 -22.08
C ILE A 143 8.22 -4.73 -20.74
N ASP A 144 8.90 -4.27 -19.70
CA ASP A 144 8.78 -4.76 -18.32
C ASP A 144 7.47 -4.31 -17.64
N LEU A 145 6.33 -4.54 -18.31
CA LEU A 145 5.02 -4.04 -17.89
C LEU A 145 4.61 -4.57 -16.50
N ALA A 146 4.82 -5.87 -16.24
CA ALA A 146 4.48 -6.48 -14.95
C ALA A 146 5.23 -5.83 -13.77
N SER A 147 6.46 -5.38 -13.99
CA SER A 147 7.28 -4.71 -12.98
C SER A 147 6.63 -3.43 -12.43
N THR A 148 5.69 -2.82 -13.16
CA THR A 148 4.90 -1.67 -12.68
C THR A 148 4.02 -2.01 -11.48
N PHE A 149 3.53 -3.24 -11.43
CA PHE A 149 2.49 -3.69 -10.51
C PHE A 149 2.99 -4.68 -9.46
N THR A 150 4.09 -5.36 -9.76
CA THR A 150 4.59 -6.47 -8.94
C THR A 150 5.55 -6.00 -7.88
N THR A 151 5.97 -6.93 -7.02
CA THR A 151 7.07 -6.63 -6.13
C THR A 151 8.42 -6.80 -6.81
N PHE A 152 9.36 -5.96 -6.43
CA PHE A 152 10.78 -6.18 -6.65
C PHE A 152 11.30 -7.13 -5.58
N ASP A 153 12.16 -8.06 -5.98
CA ASP A 153 13.09 -8.68 -5.05
C ASP A 153 14.20 -7.66 -4.78
N THR A 154 13.82 -6.51 -4.20
CA THR A 154 14.76 -5.49 -3.77
C THR A 154 15.65 -6.11 -2.70
N THR A 155 16.94 -6.19 -2.97
CA THR A 155 17.91 -6.53 -1.93
C THR A 155 17.84 -5.48 -0.83
N GLU A 156 18.25 -5.82 0.39
CA GLU A 156 18.21 -4.85 1.50
C GLU A 156 19.01 -3.56 1.21
N ASP A 157 19.90 -3.64 0.23
CA ASP A 157 20.83 -2.60 -0.21
C ASP A 157 20.21 -1.50 -1.11
N GLU A 158 19.10 -1.78 -1.79
CA GLU A 158 18.47 -0.86 -2.77
C GLU A 158 17.44 0.09 -2.13
N ILE A 159 17.30 0.02 -0.81
CA ILE A 159 16.22 0.66 -0.07
C ILE A 159 16.57 2.12 0.20
N GLY A 160 15.76 3.02 -0.35
CA GLY A 160 16.00 4.47 -0.34
C GLY A 160 16.57 5.00 -1.65
N GLU A 161 16.95 4.13 -2.58
CA GLU A 161 17.08 4.52 -3.97
C GLU A 161 15.68 4.55 -4.58
N ALA A 162 15.37 5.57 -5.37
CA ALA A 162 14.10 5.74 -6.07
C ALA A 162 13.91 4.65 -7.16
N VAL A 163 14.02 3.37 -6.79
CA VAL A 163 14.05 2.19 -7.67
C VAL A 163 12.74 2.09 -8.42
N TYR A 164 11.62 2.24 -7.69
CA TYR A 164 10.30 2.18 -8.29
C TYR A 164 10.09 3.32 -9.29
N GLU A 165 10.49 4.54 -8.94
CA GLU A 165 10.39 5.69 -9.83
C GLU A 165 11.25 5.51 -11.10
N LYS A 166 12.50 5.07 -10.97
CA LYS A 166 13.40 4.79 -12.11
C LYS A 166 12.84 3.69 -13.00
N MET A 167 12.31 2.62 -12.42
CA MET A 167 11.75 1.50 -13.17
C MET A 167 10.48 1.91 -13.92
N THR A 168 9.54 2.54 -13.23
CA THR A 168 8.29 2.98 -13.85
C THR A 168 8.52 4.06 -14.91
N ALA A 169 9.53 4.93 -14.76
CA ALA A 169 9.94 5.86 -15.81
C ALA A 169 10.37 5.12 -17.09
N LYS A 170 11.23 4.10 -16.97
CA LYS A 170 11.64 3.28 -18.13
C LYS A 170 10.45 2.59 -18.81
N VAL A 171 9.51 2.06 -18.03
CA VAL A 171 8.30 1.44 -18.58
C VAL A 171 7.43 2.47 -19.30
N CYS A 172 7.21 3.65 -18.71
CA CYS A 172 6.48 4.74 -19.36
C CYS A 172 7.12 5.17 -20.68
N ASP A 173 8.44 5.34 -20.71
CA ASP A 173 9.16 5.74 -21.92
C ASP A 173 9.06 4.66 -23.01
N ALA A 174 9.18 3.39 -22.62
CA ALA A 174 9.02 2.27 -23.54
C ALA A 174 7.59 2.17 -24.10
N LEU A 175 6.56 2.37 -23.27
CA LEU A 175 5.16 2.40 -23.73
C LEU A 175 4.89 3.57 -24.69
N LYS A 176 5.49 4.74 -24.45
CA LYS A 176 5.36 5.93 -25.31
C LYS A 176 6.09 5.75 -26.66
N GLY A 177 7.22 5.03 -26.66
CA GLY A 177 8.07 4.83 -27.85
C GLY A 177 7.76 3.58 -28.68
N GLU A 178 6.94 2.65 -28.19
CA GLU A 178 6.65 1.40 -28.87
C GLU A 178 5.75 1.62 -30.10
N SER A 179 6.31 1.35 -31.28
CA SER A 179 5.60 1.44 -32.56
C SER A 179 4.28 0.65 -32.55
N GLY A 180 3.22 1.16 -33.16
CA GLY A 180 1.95 0.43 -33.26
C GLY A 180 1.13 0.31 -31.96
N LEU A 181 1.61 0.89 -30.85
CA LEU A 181 0.76 1.17 -29.69
C LEU A 181 0.20 2.60 -29.79
N THR A 182 -1.01 2.78 -29.29
CA THR A 182 -1.65 4.09 -29.15
C THR A 182 -1.93 4.36 -27.69
N LYS A 183 -2.30 5.60 -27.35
CA LYS A 183 -2.71 5.97 -25.99
C LYS A 183 -3.92 5.14 -25.48
N ASP A 184 -4.77 4.69 -26.39
CA ASP A 184 -6.00 3.94 -26.10
C ASP A 184 -5.79 2.42 -26.04
N SER A 185 -4.63 1.95 -26.52
CA SER A 185 -4.23 0.55 -26.47
C SER A 185 -4.29 -0.01 -25.06
N LYS A 186 -4.65 -1.30 -24.94
CA LYS A 186 -5.05 -1.88 -23.67
C LYS A 186 -3.98 -2.80 -23.11
N ALA A 187 -3.71 -2.64 -21.82
CA ALA A 187 -3.02 -3.61 -20.99
C ALA A 187 -4.05 -4.37 -20.14
N ASN A 188 -4.07 -5.69 -20.29
CA ASN A 188 -4.82 -6.57 -19.41
C ASN A 188 -4.03 -6.84 -18.14
N ILE A 189 -4.72 -6.89 -17.00
CA ILE A 189 -4.15 -7.24 -15.71
C ILE A 189 -5.05 -8.30 -15.08
N LEU A 190 -4.43 -9.42 -14.71
CA LEU A 190 -5.05 -10.56 -14.07
C LEU A 190 -4.27 -10.89 -12.80
N VAL A 191 -4.96 -11.19 -11.69
CA VAL A 191 -4.31 -11.76 -10.50
C VAL A 191 -4.97 -13.06 -10.10
N ILE A 192 -4.15 -14.10 -9.94
CA ILE A 192 -4.56 -15.45 -9.56
C ILE A 192 -4.07 -15.73 -8.13
N THR A 193 -4.98 -16.16 -7.26
CA THR A 193 -4.66 -16.57 -5.89
C THR A 193 -4.89 -18.05 -5.69
N LYS A 194 -4.07 -18.67 -4.84
CA LYS A 194 -4.27 -20.06 -4.40
C LYS A 194 -5.22 -20.10 -3.20
N VAL A 195 -6.41 -20.65 -3.37
CA VAL A 195 -7.43 -20.76 -2.31
C VAL A 195 -7.11 -21.87 -1.33
N ASP A 196 -6.75 -23.04 -1.88
CA ASP A 196 -6.29 -24.21 -1.15
C ASP A 196 -5.48 -25.09 -2.11
N LYS A 197 -5.10 -26.30 -1.69
CA LYS A 197 -4.31 -27.23 -2.51
C LYS A 197 -4.94 -27.51 -3.88
N GLY A 198 -6.27 -27.60 -3.97
CA GLY A 198 -6.98 -27.96 -5.19
C GLY A 198 -7.47 -26.76 -6.01
N ARG A 199 -7.69 -25.60 -5.38
CA ARG A 199 -8.38 -24.47 -6.02
C ARG A 199 -7.50 -23.24 -6.16
N ALA A 200 -7.45 -22.69 -7.37
CA ALA A 200 -6.96 -21.36 -7.67
C ALA A 200 -8.10 -20.53 -8.25
N GLN A 201 -8.10 -19.22 -8.02
CA GLN A 201 -9.14 -18.33 -8.53
C GLN A 201 -8.55 -17.01 -9.00
N VAL A 202 -9.19 -16.42 -10.01
CA VAL A 202 -8.94 -15.05 -10.43
C VAL A 202 -9.60 -14.11 -9.40
N VAL A 203 -8.82 -13.22 -8.79
CA VAL A 203 -9.30 -12.22 -7.82
C VAL A 203 -9.30 -10.80 -8.35
N LEU A 204 -8.64 -10.59 -9.49
CA LEU A 204 -8.64 -9.34 -10.22
C LEU A 204 -8.56 -9.67 -11.71
N SER A 205 -9.40 -9.02 -12.50
CA SER A 205 -9.31 -8.98 -13.95
C SER A 205 -9.75 -7.60 -14.42
N GLY A 206 -8.96 -6.95 -15.26
CA GLY A 206 -9.30 -5.64 -15.81
C GLY A 206 -8.38 -5.23 -16.96
N ALA A 207 -8.91 -4.39 -17.84
CA ALA A 207 -8.17 -3.80 -18.95
C ALA A 207 -8.05 -2.28 -18.75
N TYR A 208 -6.85 -1.75 -18.88
CA TYR A 208 -6.54 -0.33 -18.70
C TYR A 208 -5.85 0.22 -19.94
N SER A 209 -6.16 1.46 -20.34
CA SER A 209 -5.42 2.09 -21.44
C SER A 209 -3.99 2.41 -21.02
N ILE A 210 -3.08 2.45 -21.99
CA ILE A 210 -1.71 2.93 -21.79
C ILE A 210 -1.71 4.35 -21.21
N GLU A 211 -2.60 5.23 -21.69
CA GLU A 211 -2.77 6.59 -21.14
C GLU A 211 -3.10 6.56 -19.65
N ASN A 212 -4.02 5.67 -19.22
CA ASN A 212 -4.38 5.56 -17.82
C ASN A 212 -3.21 5.08 -16.97
N ILE A 213 -2.46 4.07 -17.43
CA ILE A 213 -1.30 3.53 -16.71
C ILE A 213 -0.24 4.60 -16.52
N ILE A 214 0.16 5.29 -17.60
CA ILE A 214 1.19 6.35 -17.56
C ILE A 214 0.75 7.47 -16.61
N ARG A 215 -0.47 7.98 -16.79
CA ARG A 215 -1.03 9.03 -15.93
C ARG A 215 -1.07 8.60 -14.47
N SER A 216 -1.47 7.36 -14.19
CA SER A 216 -1.53 6.82 -12.83
C SER A 216 -0.15 6.75 -12.18
N ILE A 217 0.88 6.29 -12.91
CA ILE A 217 2.26 6.29 -12.44
C ILE A 217 2.73 7.71 -12.10
N GLU A 218 2.56 8.66 -13.03
CA GLU A 218 2.97 10.04 -12.86
C GLU A 218 2.27 10.69 -11.64
N GLN A 219 0.95 10.51 -11.53
CA GLN A 219 0.18 10.98 -10.37
C GLN A 219 0.62 10.30 -9.07
N TRP A 220 0.95 9.02 -9.09
CA TRP A 220 1.39 8.29 -7.90
C TRP A 220 2.70 8.85 -7.36
N GLN A 221 3.65 9.16 -8.24
CA GLN A 221 4.92 9.78 -7.88
C GLN A 221 4.74 11.20 -7.32
N ILE A 222 3.84 12.01 -7.91
CA ILE A 222 3.49 13.33 -7.36
C ILE A 222 2.86 13.18 -5.97
N ALA A 223 1.92 12.25 -5.84
CA ALA A 223 1.19 12.00 -4.59
C ALA A 223 2.11 11.50 -3.47
N ALA A 224 3.12 10.67 -3.78
CA ALA A 224 4.12 10.22 -2.80
C ALA A 224 4.98 11.37 -2.25
N LYS A 225 5.12 12.48 -2.99
CA LYS A 225 5.82 13.69 -2.57
C LYS A 225 4.93 14.67 -1.79
N ASN A 226 3.64 14.35 -1.59
CA ASN A 226 2.66 15.13 -0.83
C ASN A 226 2.85 14.96 0.69
N ARG A 227 4.09 15.12 1.16
CA ARG A 227 4.53 14.86 2.54
C ARG A 227 5.43 15.98 3.04
N PRO A 228 5.51 16.23 4.37
CA PRO A 228 6.57 17.04 4.94
C PRO A 228 7.93 16.33 4.82
N HIS A 229 9.00 17.07 5.09
CA HIS A 229 10.33 16.48 5.21
C HIS A 229 10.38 15.54 6.43
N PHE A 230 10.97 14.36 6.21
CA PHE A 230 11.22 13.33 7.20
C PHE A 230 12.39 12.49 6.73
N SER A 231 13.22 12.05 7.67
CA SER A 231 14.39 11.22 7.40
C SER A 231 14.56 10.19 8.52
N ILE A 232 15.18 9.05 8.26
CA ILE A 232 15.58 8.10 9.31
C ILE A 232 16.81 7.29 8.91
N PHE A 233 17.58 6.83 9.88
CA PHE A 233 18.74 5.98 9.64
C PHE A 233 18.35 4.53 9.33
N LEU A 234 18.79 4.06 8.16
CA LEU A 234 18.86 2.64 7.84
C LEU A 234 20.31 2.14 7.98
N PRO A 235 20.53 0.90 8.46
CA PRO A 235 21.86 0.31 8.47
C PRO A 235 22.40 0.22 7.03
N GLY A 236 23.69 0.54 6.85
CA GLY A 236 24.39 0.28 5.59
C GLY A 236 24.76 -1.20 5.46
N LYS A 237 25.43 -1.56 4.36
CA LYS A 237 26.02 -2.89 4.19
C LYS A 237 27.01 -3.20 5.32
N LYS A 238 27.36 -4.47 5.49
CA LYS A 238 28.42 -4.88 6.43
C LYS A 238 29.73 -4.17 6.06
N GLY A 239 30.17 -3.24 6.91
CA GLY A 239 31.36 -2.39 6.68
C GLY A 239 31.04 -0.99 6.13
N GLU A 240 29.81 -0.70 5.71
CA GLU A 240 29.35 0.64 5.34
C GLU A 240 28.71 1.37 6.53
N LYS A 241 28.77 2.71 6.48
CA LYS A 241 28.07 3.56 7.45
C LYS A 241 26.55 3.51 7.23
N ALA A 242 25.79 3.69 8.31
CA ALA A 242 24.35 3.89 8.23
C ALA A 242 24.02 5.09 7.34
N LYS A 243 22.94 4.97 6.56
CA LYS A 243 22.50 6.00 5.61
C LYS A 243 21.22 6.65 6.13
N VAL A 244 21.14 7.97 6.00
CA VAL A 244 19.90 8.73 6.23
C VAL A 244 19.04 8.57 4.99
N VAL A 245 17.80 8.11 5.17
CA VAL A 245 16.87 7.81 4.09
C VAL A 245 15.57 8.57 4.29
N GLU A 246 15.08 9.19 3.23
CA GLU A 246 13.77 9.81 3.18
C GLU A 246 12.69 8.84 2.63
N PRO A 247 11.41 9.06 2.95
CA PRO A 247 10.32 8.30 2.35
C PRO A 247 10.33 8.38 0.80
N PHE A 248 10.22 7.25 0.12
CA PHE A 248 10.27 7.16 -1.35
C PHE A 248 8.89 6.81 -1.90
N CYS A 249 8.70 6.82 -3.23
CA CYS A 249 7.44 6.39 -3.84
C CYS A 249 7.30 4.86 -3.73
N PRO A 250 6.35 4.34 -2.93
CA PRO A 250 6.17 2.91 -2.81
C PRO A 250 5.43 2.35 -4.03
N SER A 251 5.81 1.15 -4.44
CA SER A 251 5.00 0.32 -5.33
C SER A 251 3.67 -0.09 -4.68
N PRO A 252 2.64 -0.42 -5.47
CA PRO A 252 1.40 -1.01 -4.95
C PRO A 252 1.64 -2.23 -4.05
N ALA A 253 2.62 -3.08 -4.41
CA ALA A 253 2.99 -4.26 -3.63
C ALA A 253 3.63 -3.92 -2.27
N GLU A 254 4.43 -2.84 -2.18
CA GLU A 254 5.02 -2.41 -0.91
C GLU A 254 3.95 -1.87 0.06
N ILE A 255 2.96 -1.15 -0.45
CA ILE A 255 1.80 -0.72 0.37
C ILE A 255 1.06 -1.92 0.93
N MET A 256 0.85 -2.96 0.12
CA MET A 256 0.21 -4.20 0.59
C MET A 256 1.01 -4.86 1.71
N ARG A 257 2.33 -5.02 1.53
CA ARG A 257 3.23 -5.57 2.55
C ARG A 257 3.19 -4.75 3.84
N CYS A 258 3.27 -3.43 3.70
CA CYS A 258 3.26 -2.50 4.82
C CYS A 258 1.99 -2.67 5.65
N LEU A 259 0.82 -2.69 4.99
CA LEU A 259 -0.45 -2.86 5.66
C LEU A 259 -0.66 -4.25 6.24
N GLN A 260 0.04 -5.30 5.81
CA GLN A 260 -0.05 -6.62 6.45
C GLN A 260 0.61 -6.72 7.83
N ASN A 261 1.24 -5.63 8.28
CA ASN A 261 1.74 -5.50 9.64
C ASN A 261 0.85 -4.55 10.43
N GLN A 262 0.32 -5.03 11.55
CA GLN A 262 -0.22 -4.17 12.59
C GLN A 262 0.85 -3.97 13.66
N TRP A 263 1.36 -2.76 13.76
CA TRP A 263 2.35 -2.38 14.75
C TRP A 263 1.71 -2.15 16.11
N ILE A 264 2.39 -2.62 17.14
CA ILE A 264 1.96 -2.55 18.54
C ILE A 264 3.15 -2.13 19.40
N LYS A 265 2.91 -1.90 20.70
CA LYS A 265 3.97 -1.53 21.67
C LYS A 265 4.85 -0.38 21.15
N LYS A 266 4.22 0.69 20.67
CA LYS A 266 4.89 1.87 20.07
C LYS A 266 5.86 1.49 18.93
N GLY A 267 5.52 0.52 18.09
CA GLY A 267 6.33 0.17 16.91
C GLY A 267 7.49 -0.80 17.15
N ILE A 268 7.72 -1.24 18.40
CA ILE A 268 8.79 -2.20 18.72
C ILE A 268 8.43 -3.61 18.22
N ASP A 269 7.14 -3.94 18.20
CA ASP A 269 6.65 -5.24 17.77
C ASP A 269 5.49 -5.11 16.79
N SER A 270 5.24 -6.18 16.02
CA SER A 270 4.17 -6.23 15.03
C SER A 270 3.48 -7.58 15.02
N ARG A 271 2.23 -7.58 14.56
CA ARG A 271 1.46 -8.79 14.28
C ARG A 271 1.09 -8.82 12.81
N LYS A 272 1.27 -9.99 12.18
CA LYS A 272 0.80 -10.20 10.80
C LYS A 272 -0.72 -10.29 10.78
N VAL A 273 -1.34 -9.44 9.98
CA VAL A 273 -2.79 -9.35 9.77
C VAL A 273 -3.12 -9.50 8.29
N SER A 274 -4.36 -9.91 7.98
CA SER A 274 -4.81 -9.99 6.59
C SER A 274 -4.64 -8.64 5.90
N GLY A 275 -4.15 -8.68 4.67
CA GLY A 275 -3.93 -7.50 3.84
C GLY A 275 -5.23 -6.92 3.30
N VAL A 276 -5.09 -5.84 2.55
CA VAL A 276 -6.19 -5.27 1.77
C VAL A 276 -6.42 -6.15 0.54
N ALA A 277 -7.67 -6.31 0.12
CA ALA A 277 -7.98 -6.98 -1.14
C ALA A 277 -7.28 -6.26 -2.30
N LEU A 278 -6.62 -7.03 -3.18
CA LEU A 278 -5.84 -6.52 -4.32
C LEU A 278 -6.60 -5.50 -5.16
N ARG A 279 -7.89 -5.78 -5.42
CA ARG A 279 -8.80 -4.86 -6.11
C ARG A 279 -8.70 -3.43 -5.59
N HIS A 280 -8.76 -3.21 -4.27
CA HIS A 280 -8.74 -1.87 -3.71
C HIS A 280 -7.39 -1.17 -3.86
N VAL A 281 -6.29 -1.94 -3.86
CA VAL A 281 -4.94 -1.40 -4.09
C VAL A 281 -4.84 -0.89 -5.53
N TYR A 282 -5.31 -1.67 -6.50
CA TYR A 282 -5.33 -1.25 -7.90
C TYR A 282 -6.38 -0.18 -8.18
N GLU A 283 -7.48 -0.10 -7.43
CA GLU A 283 -8.41 1.03 -7.51
C GLU A 283 -7.79 2.33 -7.00
N LEU A 284 -7.01 2.26 -5.92
CA LEU A 284 -6.26 3.41 -5.43
C LEU A 284 -5.21 3.87 -6.47
N PHE A 285 -4.57 2.91 -7.16
CA PHE A 285 -3.50 3.18 -8.12
C PHE A 285 -4.01 3.59 -9.52
N LEU A 286 -4.94 2.82 -10.11
CA LEU A 286 -5.42 2.91 -11.50
C LEU A 286 -6.85 3.45 -11.63
N GLY A 287 -7.58 3.64 -10.53
CA GLY A 287 -9.02 3.93 -10.54
C GLY A 287 -9.37 5.39 -10.90
N ASN A 288 -10.63 5.55 -11.34
CA ASN A 288 -11.22 6.86 -11.67
C ASN A 288 -11.79 7.58 -10.42
N GLU A 289 -11.99 8.90 -10.51
CA GLU A 289 -12.14 9.82 -9.36
C GLU A 289 -13.22 9.47 -8.31
N ARG A 290 -14.41 8.95 -8.71
CA ARG A 290 -15.51 8.73 -7.75
C ARG A 290 -15.28 7.54 -6.81
N ILE A 291 -14.80 6.41 -7.33
CA ILE A 291 -14.51 5.19 -6.55
C ILE A 291 -13.23 5.38 -5.71
N LEU A 292 -12.35 6.26 -6.20
CA LEU A 292 -11.07 6.58 -5.58
C LEU A 292 -11.23 7.19 -4.18
N GLN A 293 -12.23 8.06 -3.94
CA GLN A 293 -12.40 8.69 -2.62
C GLN A 293 -12.80 7.70 -1.51
N GLU A 294 -13.76 6.80 -1.76
CA GLU A 294 -14.15 5.76 -0.79
C GLU A 294 -12.95 4.86 -0.46
N THR A 295 -12.21 4.46 -1.48
CA THR A 295 -11.01 3.64 -1.36
C THR A 295 -9.92 4.37 -0.57
N ALA A 296 -9.65 5.64 -0.91
CA ALA A 296 -8.68 6.46 -0.21
C ALA A 296 -9.01 6.61 1.28
N ARG A 297 -10.28 6.88 1.65
CA ARG A 297 -10.69 6.97 3.06
C ARG A 297 -10.46 5.66 3.82
N MET A 298 -10.79 4.52 3.22
CA MET A 298 -10.48 3.21 3.81
C MET A 298 -8.97 3.02 4.04
N PHE A 299 -8.14 3.35 3.05
CA PHE A 299 -6.68 3.26 3.20
C PHE A 299 -6.15 4.21 4.28
N LEU A 300 -6.72 5.41 4.41
CA LEU A 300 -6.36 6.37 5.45
C LEU A 300 -6.60 5.78 6.84
N GLN A 301 -7.83 5.33 7.09
CA GLN A 301 -8.25 4.72 8.35
C GLN A 301 -7.35 3.52 8.68
N LEU A 302 -7.12 2.65 7.70
CA LEU A 302 -6.33 1.43 7.92
C LEU A 302 -4.85 1.74 8.20
N THR A 303 -4.30 2.75 7.54
CA THR A 303 -2.92 3.21 7.77
C THR A 303 -2.76 3.74 9.19
N LEU A 304 -3.68 4.60 9.64
CA LEU A 304 -3.69 5.11 11.01
C LEU A 304 -3.83 3.97 12.04
N GLN A 305 -4.74 3.03 11.79
CA GLN A 305 -4.97 1.90 12.70
C GLN A 305 -3.76 0.96 12.80
N ARG A 306 -3.09 0.67 11.69
CA ARG A 306 -2.02 -0.34 11.63
C ARG A 306 -0.63 0.22 11.89
N LEU A 307 -0.35 1.45 11.48
CA LEU A 307 0.96 2.08 11.58
C LEU A 307 1.02 3.17 12.66
N GLY A 308 -0.12 3.65 13.19
CA GLY A 308 -0.18 4.70 14.22
C GLY A 308 0.79 4.48 15.39
N PRO A 309 0.79 3.32 16.07
CA PRO A 309 1.73 3.07 17.16
C PRO A 309 3.20 3.17 16.75
N LEU A 310 3.54 2.78 15.51
CA LEU A 310 4.88 2.88 14.97
C LEU A 310 5.27 4.34 14.69
N PHE A 311 4.37 5.12 14.07
CA PHE A 311 4.58 6.54 13.84
C PHE A 311 4.81 7.32 15.15
N ILE A 312 4.05 7.01 16.20
CA ILE A 312 4.23 7.65 17.51
C ILE A 312 5.54 7.20 18.17
N GLY A 313 5.88 5.91 18.09
CA GLY A 313 7.06 5.37 18.73
C GLY A 313 8.37 5.87 18.12
N ILE A 314 8.43 5.95 16.78
CA ILE A 314 9.66 6.28 16.07
C ILE A 314 10.17 7.69 16.39
N THR A 315 9.30 8.62 16.80
CA THR A 315 9.73 9.97 17.17
C THR A 315 10.56 10.02 18.45
N LYS A 316 10.57 8.96 19.27
CA LYS A 316 11.50 8.85 20.41
C LYS A 316 12.96 8.99 19.96
N VAL A 317 13.27 8.55 18.73
CA VAL A 317 14.61 8.70 18.14
C VAL A 317 15.02 10.17 18.03
N ASN A 318 14.07 11.09 17.84
CA ASN A 318 14.34 12.53 17.74
C ASN A 318 14.74 13.17 19.08
N HIS A 319 14.48 12.49 20.20
CA HIS A 319 14.67 13.03 21.55
C HIS A 319 15.69 12.22 22.36
N GLY A 320 16.61 11.52 21.67
CA GLY A 320 17.69 10.76 22.29
C GLY A 320 17.45 9.25 22.42
N GLY A 321 16.36 8.71 21.84
CA GLY A 321 16.19 7.26 21.68
C GLY A 321 17.10 6.67 20.61
N ASP A 322 17.50 5.41 20.77
CA ASP A 322 18.30 4.72 19.75
C ASP A 322 17.39 4.14 18.66
N VAL A 323 17.64 4.49 17.40
CA VAL A 323 16.96 3.91 16.24
C VAL A 323 17.10 2.38 16.19
N LYS A 324 18.15 1.82 16.82
CA LYS A 324 18.39 0.38 16.97
C LYS A 324 17.31 -0.35 17.76
N ASP A 325 16.54 0.36 18.59
CA ASP A 325 15.37 -0.20 19.28
C ASP A 325 14.31 -0.71 18.28
N PHE A 326 14.32 -0.17 17.05
CA PHE A 326 13.38 -0.52 15.99
C PHE A 326 14.01 -1.48 14.98
N LYS A 327 13.32 -2.60 14.75
CA LYS A 327 13.65 -3.58 13.70
C LYS A 327 13.72 -2.90 12.34
N LEU A 328 14.54 -3.43 11.43
CA LEU A 328 14.68 -2.89 10.07
C LEU A 328 13.33 -2.80 9.32
N GLU A 329 12.46 -3.81 9.47
CA GLU A 329 11.11 -3.80 8.90
C GLU A 329 10.24 -2.63 9.43
N ALA A 330 10.43 -2.24 10.69
CA ALA A 330 9.72 -1.11 11.29
C ALA A 330 10.14 0.22 10.65
N ARG A 331 11.44 0.42 10.49
CA ARG A 331 11.98 1.64 9.86
C ARG A 331 11.53 1.75 8.40
N LYS A 332 11.57 0.65 7.65
CA LYS A 332 11.04 0.58 6.28
C LYS A 332 9.53 0.86 6.24
N SER A 333 8.77 0.32 7.19
CA SER A 333 7.32 0.54 7.29
C SER A 333 6.95 1.99 7.60
N VAL A 334 7.77 2.73 8.38
CA VAL A 334 7.57 4.17 8.59
C VAL A 334 7.71 4.93 7.27
N LEU A 335 8.77 4.65 6.50
CA LEU A 335 9.01 5.31 5.21
C LEU A 335 7.84 5.07 4.25
N VAL A 336 7.47 3.81 4.03
CA VAL A 336 6.32 3.46 3.17
C VAL A 336 5.01 4.04 3.71
N GLY A 337 4.81 4.01 5.03
CA GLY A 337 3.61 4.51 5.68
C GLY A 337 3.40 6.02 5.53
N ILE A 338 4.48 6.82 5.65
CA ILE A 338 4.42 8.26 5.43
C ILE A 338 4.06 8.55 3.97
N SER A 339 4.69 7.86 3.02
CA SER A 339 4.34 8.00 1.60
C SER A 339 2.90 7.55 1.31
N LEU A 340 2.38 6.53 2.00
CA LEU A 340 0.99 6.12 1.86
C LEU A 340 0.01 7.17 2.38
N LEU A 341 0.27 7.79 3.54
CA LEU A 341 -0.54 8.91 4.02
C LEU A 341 -0.52 10.08 3.02
N ALA A 342 0.66 10.39 2.46
CA ALA A 342 0.84 11.41 1.44
C ALA A 342 -0.03 11.15 0.20
N ILE A 343 0.06 9.92 -0.33
CA ILE A 343 -0.69 9.47 -1.50
C ILE A 343 -2.19 9.59 -1.25
N VAL A 344 -2.66 9.07 -0.12
CA VAL A 344 -4.08 9.03 0.21
C VAL A 344 -4.64 10.43 0.42
N LEU A 345 -3.94 11.32 1.13
CA LEU A 345 -4.34 12.72 1.28
C LEU A 345 -4.41 13.42 -0.08
N TYR A 346 -3.42 13.21 -0.95
CA TYR A 346 -3.42 13.79 -2.30
C TYR A 346 -4.63 13.32 -3.12
N LYS A 347 -4.95 12.02 -3.06
CA LYS A 347 -6.12 11.42 -3.75
C LYS A 347 -7.45 11.88 -3.15
N LEU A 348 -7.45 12.41 -1.92
CA LEU A 348 -8.59 13.09 -1.29
C LEU A 348 -8.63 14.60 -1.61
N GLY A 349 -7.70 15.12 -2.41
CA GLY A 349 -7.60 16.54 -2.76
C GLY A 349 -6.91 17.40 -1.70
N ILE A 350 -6.28 16.78 -0.69
CA ILE A 350 -5.62 17.47 0.43
C ILE A 350 -4.12 17.55 0.14
N LYS A 351 -3.66 18.72 -0.32
CA LYS A 351 -2.28 18.96 -0.75
C LYS A 351 -1.40 19.50 0.37
N LYS A 352 -0.10 19.19 0.34
CA LYS A 352 0.88 19.58 1.36
C LYS A 352 1.08 21.08 1.44
N GLU A 353 0.94 21.77 0.32
CA GLU A 353 1.02 23.23 0.24
C GLU A 353 -0.06 23.89 1.11
N ASP A 354 -1.20 23.20 1.27
CA ASP A 354 -2.34 23.67 2.06
C ASP A 354 -2.27 23.10 3.50
N TYR A 355 -2.16 21.78 3.64
CA TYR A 355 -2.29 21.16 4.97
C TYR A 355 -1.10 21.47 5.87
N MET A 356 0.12 21.69 5.35
CA MET A 356 1.28 22.01 6.19
C MET A 356 1.21 23.40 6.83
N ARG A 357 0.29 24.25 6.36
CA ARG A 357 0.03 25.60 6.91
C ARG A 357 -1.25 25.64 7.73
N ASN A 358 -1.95 24.52 7.84
CA ASN A 358 -3.20 24.49 8.56
C ASN A 358 -2.99 24.19 10.05
N THR A 359 -4.07 24.36 10.79
CA THR A 359 -4.13 24.17 12.23
C THR A 359 -3.77 22.74 12.64
N ALA A 360 -4.26 21.73 11.93
CA ALA A 360 -4.07 20.32 12.30
C ALA A 360 -2.58 19.93 12.24
N PHE A 361 -1.89 20.28 11.16
CA PHE A 361 -0.45 20.04 11.05
C PHE A 361 0.34 20.82 12.09
N SER A 362 -0.02 22.08 12.32
CA SER A 362 0.66 22.95 13.29
C SER A 362 0.50 22.46 14.73
N VAL A 363 -0.66 21.89 15.10
CA VAL A 363 -0.84 21.18 16.38
C VAL A 363 0.17 20.05 16.53
N GLY A 364 0.31 19.22 15.48
CA GLY A 364 1.31 18.15 15.44
C GLY A 364 2.74 18.67 15.66
N ARG A 365 3.10 19.74 14.95
CA ARG A 365 4.42 20.39 15.10
C ARG A 365 4.65 20.92 16.51
N LEU A 366 3.67 21.60 17.10
CA LEU A 366 3.78 22.13 18.47
C LEU A 366 3.98 21.02 19.49
N LEU A 367 3.30 19.88 19.33
CA LEU A 367 3.50 18.71 20.19
C LEU A 367 4.93 18.17 20.07
N ALA A 368 5.48 18.08 18.85
CA ALA A 368 6.85 17.63 18.64
C ALA A 368 7.89 18.59 19.24
N LEU A 369 7.69 19.91 19.08
CA LEU A 369 8.55 20.93 19.69
C LEU A 369 8.48 20.90 21.22
N ALA A 370 7.29 20.68 21.78
CA ALA A 370 7.11 20.54 23.22
C ALA A 370 7.82 19.29 23.77
N ASP A 371 7.82 18.18 23.04
CA ASP A 371 8.62 17.00 23.37
C ASP A 371 10.12 17.30 23.33
N GLY A 372 10.60 17.99 22.29
CA GLY A 372 11.98 18.45 22.20
C GLY A 372 12.38 19.34 23.38
N LEU A 373 11.54 20.31 23.74
CA LEU A 373 11.78 21.23 24.85
C LEU A 373 11.84 20.49 26.20
N HIS A 374 10.89 19.58 26.44
CA HIS A 374 10.87 18.77 27.65
C HIS A 374 12.10 17.85 27.72
N ALA A 375 12.49 17.24 26.60
CA ALA A 375 13.68 16.39 26.55
C ALA A 375 14.95 17.18 26.86
N GLN A 376 15.12 18.38 26.27
CA GLN A 376 16.25 19.25 26.58
C GLN A 376 16.27 19.70 28.04
N TYR A 377 15.10 20.02 28.62
CA TYR A 377 15.01 20.30 30.05
C TYR A 377 15.52 19.14 30.89
N CYS A 378 15.07 17.90 30.62
CA CYS A 378 15.54 16.72 31.33
C CYS A 378 17.06 16.50 31.14
N MET A 379 17.58 16.65 29.93
CA MET A 379 19.00 16.44 29.65
C MET A 379 19.92 17.50 30.27
N LEU A 380 19.48 18.77 30.31
CA LEU A 380 20.32 19.87 30.80
C LEU A 380 20.14 20.11 32.31
N GLN A 381 18.97 19.80 32.87
CA GLN A 381 18.68 20.02 34.29
C GLN A 381 18.59 18.74 35.13
N MET A 382 18.00 17.65 34.61
CA MET A 382 17.83 16.41 35.37
C MET A 382 19.02 15.46 35.25
N LYS A 383 19.68 15.36 34.09
CA LYS A 383 20.89 14.53 33.94
C LYS A 383 22.07 15.03 34.78
N ARG A 384 22.19 16.34 35.02
CA ARG A 384 23.12 16.91 36.02
C ARG A 384 22.85 16.41 37.45
N LYS A 385 21.69 15.79 37.70
CA LYS A 385 21.27 15.16 38.95
C LYS A 385 21.07 13.64 38.84
N GLY A 386 21.56 13.00 37.77
CA GLY A 386 21.48 11.55 37.56
C GLY A 386 20.12 11.01 37.06
N GLY A 387 19.23 11.87 36.54
CA GLY A 387 17.93 11.47 36.02
C GLY A 387 17.92 11.02 34.56
N ASP A 388 17.13 9.99 34.24
CA ASP A 388 16.86 9.52 32.88
C ASP A 388 15.75 10.32 32.17
N LEU A 389 15.69 10.20 30.84
CA LEU A 389 14.59 10.76 30.05
C LEU A 389 13.29 10.02 30.41
N PRO A 390 12.17 10.72 30.70
CA PRO A 390 10.92 10.06 31.04
C PRO A 390 10.41 9.20 29.85
N PRO A 391 9.69 8.10 30.14
CA PRO A 391 9.15 7.21 29.09
C PRO A 391 8.06 7.86 28.23
N GLN A 392 7.53 9.01 28.67
CA GLN A 392 6.56 9.84 27.99
C GLN A 392 6.94 11.31 28.15
N LEU A 393 6.90 12.06 27.06
CA LEU A 393 7.18 13.48 27.01
C LEU A 393 5.85 14.25 26.93
N ILE A 394 5.88 15.57 27.08
CA ILE A 394 4.63 16.33 27.26
C ILE A 394 3.78 16.39 25.99
N GLY A 395 4.38 16.48 24.81
CA GLY A 395 3.69 16.44 23.52
C GLY A 395 3.10 15.07 23.23
N ASN A 396 3.90 14.00 23.23
CA ASN A 396 3.38 12.66 22.95
C ASN A 396 2.33 12.16 23.96
N ALA A 397 2.29 12.72 25.17
CA ALA A 397 1.20 12.48 26.12
C ALA A 397 -0.15 13.02 25.65
N HIS A 398 -0.18 14.11 24.87
CA HIS A 398 -1.42 14.72 24.39
C HIS A 398 -1.78 14.31 22.96
N LEU A 399 -0.93 13.56 22.26
CA LEU A 399 -1.19 13.14 20.89
C LEU A 399 -2.49 12.32 20.72
N PRO A 400 -2.85 11.38 21.62
CA PRO A 400 -4.16 10.71 21.55
C PRO A 400 -5.33 11.70 21.65
N ILE A 401 -5.21 12.72 22.51
CA ILE A 401 -6.23 13.77 22.64
C ILE A 401 -6.30 14.60 21.36
N ALA A 402 -5.15 14.88 20.73
CA ALA A 402 -5.10 15.64 19.47
C ALA A 402 -5.76 14.88 18.31
N PHE A 403 -5.76 13.54 18.36
CA PHE A 403 -6.46 12.72 17.38
C PHE A 403 -7.98 12.74 17.53
N ASP A 404 -8.50 13.15 18.69
CA ASP A 404 -9.94 13.32 18.89
C ASP A 404 -10.34 14.80 18.76
N SER A 405 -9.57 15.69 19.38
CA SER A 405 -9.80 17.14 19.42
C SER A 405 -8.48 17.92 19.54
N PRO A 406 -7.97 18.47 18.41
CA PRO A 406 -6.75 19.27 18.39
C PRO A 406 -6.79 20.47 19.34
N ASN A 407 -7.96 21.13 19.45
CA ASN A 407 -8.21 22.23 20.38
C ASN A 407 -7.93 21.84 21.84
N LYS A 408 -8.53 20.73 22.30
CA LYS A 408 -8.38 20.27 23.69
C LYS A 408 -6.93 19.89 23.99
N ALA A 409 -6.26 19.24 23.03
CA ALA A 409 -4.87 18.85 23.20
C ALA A 409 -3.95 20.05 23.41
N LEU A 410 -4.17 21.16 22.68
CA LEU A 410 -3.36 22.37 22.85
C LEU A 410 -3.67 23.13 24.12
N ALA A 411 -4.94 23.20 24.55
CA ALA A 411 -5.29 23.80 25.84
C ALA A 411 -4.52 23.10 26.98
N LEU A 412 -4.55 21.76 27.00
CA LEU A 412 -3.83 20.96 27.99
C LEU A 412 -2.31 21.05 27.85
N LEU A 413 -1.79 21.07 26.61
CA LEU A 413 -0.37 21.30 26.36
C LEU A 413 0.07 22.65 26.93
N GLY A 414 -0.72 23.70 26.71
CA GLY A 414 -0.45 25.05 27.20
C GLY A 414 -0.31 25.12 28.71
N GLU A 415 -1.11 24.35 29.46
CA GLU A 415 -0.98 24.24 30.92
C GLU A 415 0.34 23.58 31.33
N ARG A 416 0.71 22.46 30.69
CA ARG A 416 1.93 21.71 31.02
C ARG A 416 3.20 22.39 30.53
N LEU A 417 3.13 23.14 29.44
CA LEU A 417 4.28 23.77 28.80
C LEU A 417 4.85 24.93 29.63
N ARG A 418 4.05 25.56 30.50
CA ARG A 418 4.40 26.77 31.27
C ARG A 418 5.75 26.66 31.99
N ILE A 419 6.00 25.52 32.64
CA ILE A 419 7.22 25.30 33.43
C ILE A 419 8.45 25.28 32.51
N TYR A 420 8.36 24.55 31.40
CA TYR A 420 9.47 24.43 30.44
C TYR A 420 9.69 25.72 29.67
N TYR A 421 8.62 26.44 29.32
CA TYR A 421 8.68 27.76 28.70
C TYR A 421 9.37 28.79 29.61
N ALA A 422 8.98 28.85 30.89
CA ALA A 422 9.59 29.75 31.88
C ALA A 422 11.08 29.44 32.13
N TRP A 423 11.47 28.17 32.06
CA TRP A 423 12.88 27.78 32.09
C TRP A 423 13.62 28.23 30.83
N ALA A 424 13.07 27.89 29.65
CA ALA A 424 13.70 28.09 28.36
C ALA A 424 13.93 29.58 28.04
N THR A 425 13.08 30.47 28.55
CA THR A 425 13.23 31.93 28.42
C THR A 425 14.39 32.47 29.26
N LYS A 426 14.65 31.89 30.44
CA LYS A 426 15.69 32.36 31.38
C LYS A 426 17.10 31.85 31.09
N VAL A 427 17.25 30.66 30.52
CA VAL A 427 18.58 30.07 30.24
C VAL A 427 19.31 30.83 29.15
N GLN A 428 20.64 30.90 29.26
CA GLN A 428 21.57 31.54 28.32
C GLN A 428 22.82 30.67 28.21
N GLY A 429 23.50 30.71 27.07
CA GLY A 429 24.69 29.90 26.80
C GLY A 429 24.55 29.08 25.52
N ASP A 430 25.70 28.67 24.97
CA ASP A 430 25.79 27.93 23.71
C ASP A 430 25.09 26.56 23.79
N GLU A 431 25.07 25.93 24.96
CA GLU A 431 24.41 24.64 25.17
C GLU A 431 22.87 24.71 25.06
N TYR A 432 22.30 25.92 25.10
CA TYR A 432 20.84 26.15 24.98
C TYR A 432 20.41 26.62 23.59
N LYS A 433 21.30 26.61 22.58
CA LYS A 433 20.96 27.04 21.21
C LYS A 433 19.72 26.34 20.66
N LEU A 434 19.63 25.02 20.81
CA LEU A 434 18.47 24.23 20.37
C LEU A 434 17.20 24.64 21.13
N VAL A 435 17.30 24.93 22.42
CA VAL A 435 16.18 25.40 23.25
C VAL A 435 15.65 26.75 22.75
N LYS A 436 16.54 27.70 22.45
CA LYS A 436 16.16 29.01 21.91
C LYS A 436 15.55 28.89 20.51
N TRP A 437 16.11 28.03 19.67
CA TRP A 437 15.54 27.75 18.35
C TRP A 437 14.12 27.17 18.47
N MET A 438 13.90 26.15 19.33
CA MET A 438 12.57 25.58 19.54
C MET A 438 11.57 26.61 20.04
N LEU A 439 11.95 27.49 20.97
CA LEU A 439 11.09 28.60 21.40
C LEU A 439 10.72 29.54 20.25
N GLY A 440 11.69 29.89 19.41
CA GLY A 440 11.46 30.71 18.23
C GLY A 440 10.47 30.07 17.26
N GLU A 441 10.62 28.77 16.98
CA GLU A 441 9.71 28.03 16.10
C GLU A 441 8.30 27.89 16.72
N MET A 442 8.18 27.63 18.02
CA MET A 442 6.89 27.61 18.70
C MET A 442 6.19 28.97 18.63
N GLY A 443 6.94 30.07 18.74
CA GLY A 443 6.43 31.44 18.59
C GLY A 443 5.90 31.70 17.18
N LYS A 444 6.66 31.33 16.14
CA LYS A 444 6.22 31.46 14.73
C LYS A 444 4.95 30.66 14.45
N LEU A 445 4.91 29.40 14.86
CA LEU A 445 3.74 28.53 14.67
C LEU A 445 2.51 29.10 15.40
N SER A 446 2.70 29.61 16.61
CA SER A 446 1.59 30.20 17.39
C SER A 446 1.01 31.43 16.70
N ALA A 447 1.86 32.30 16.12
CA ALA A 447 1.42 33.47 15.35
C ALA A 447 0.70 33.08 14.05
N GLU A 448 1.17 32.04 13.34
CA GLU A 448 0.50 31.51 12.14
C GLU A 448 -0.89 30.94 12.46
N MET A 449 -1.13 30.51 13.70
CA MET A 449 -2.40 29.91 14.14
C MET A 449 -3.42 30.91 14.69
N GLU A 450 -3.04 32.19 14.90
CA GLU A 450 -3.85 33.20 15.60
C GLU A 450 -5.21 33.48 14.90
N ASN A 451 -5.27 33.32 13.57
CA ASN A 451 -6.45 33.66 12.77
C ASN A 451 -7.02 32.49 11.94
N VAL A 452 -6.72 31.24 12.31
CA VAL A 452 -7.13 30.06 11.54
C VAL A 452 -8.32 29.37 12.21
N ALA A 453 -9.29 28.93 11.40
CA ALA A 453 -10.42 28.15 11.89
C ALA A 453 -9.97 26.79 12.43
N TRP A 454 -10.59 26.34 13.52
CA TRP A 454 -10.24 25.10 14.20
C TRP A 454 -11.28 24.02 13.96
N PRO A 455 -10.86 22.80 13.56
CA PRO A 455 -11.78 21.68 13.53
C PRO A 455 -12.17 21.30 14.98
N SER A 456 -13.48 21.26 15.26
CA SER A 456 -14.01 20.87 16.57
C SER A 456 -13.79 19.38 16.87
N MET A 457 -13.79 18.55 15.82
CA MET A 457 -13.50 17.12 15.85
C MET A 457 -12.49 16.75 14.76
N ALA A 458 -11.60 15.81 15.08
CA ALA A 458 -10.65 15.29 14.11
C ALA A 458 -11.21 14.04 13.41
N ASP A 459 -11.52 14.18 12.12
CA ASP A 459 -11.69 13.03 11.25
C ASP A 459 -10.33 12.38 10.94
N ASP A 460 -10.32 11.28 10.19
CA ASP A 460 -9.08 10.57 9.88
C ASP A 460 -8.12 11.41 9.01
N ALA A 461 -8.61 12.38 8.22
CA ALA A 461 -7.75 13.29 7.48
C ALA A 461 -7.05 14.28 8.41
N VAL A 462 -7.77 14.85 9.37
CA VAL A 462 -7.20 15.72 10.41
C VAL A 462 -6.19 14.94 11.26
N LYS A 463 -6.50 13.70 11.68
CA LYS A 463 -5.55 12.85 12.42
C LYS A 463 -4.26 12.61 11.65
N ALA A 464 -4.36 12.32 10.36
CA ALA A 464 -3.19 12.13 9.51
C ALA A 464 -2.35 13.42 9.39
N GLN A 465 -2.98 14.58 9.28
CA GLN A 465 -2.28 15.86 9.22
C GLN A 465 -1.57 16.20 10.54
N VAL A 466 -2.23 15.99 11.70
CA VAL A 466 -1.60 16.10 13.04
C VAL A 466 -0.40 15.18 13.14
N LEU A 467 -0.55 13.92 12.70
CA LEU A 467 0.53 12.94 12.77
C LEU A 467 1.70 13.29 11.85
N LEU A 468 1.43 13.75 10.62
CA LEU A 468 2.47 14.22 9.70
C LEU A 468 3.18 15.46 10.25
N GLY A 469 2.46 16.38 10.90
CA GLY A 469 3.04 17.50 11.61
C GLY A 469 3.97 17.04 12.73
N TYR A 470 3.50 16.12 13.56
CA TYR A 470 4.29 15.56 14.66
C TYR A 470 5.54 14.78 14.19
N LEU A 471 5.47 14.13 13.03
CA LEU A 471 6.60 13.42 12.43
C LEU A 471 7.59 14.34 11.70
N ALA A 472 7.15 15.50 11.22
CA ALA A 472 7.94 16.35 10.34
C ALA A 472 9.29 16.73 10.97
N ARG A 473 10.28 17.00 10.10
CA ARG A 473 11.61 17.46 10.50
C ARG A 473 11.97 18.76 9.78
N TYR A 474 12.77 19.60 10.44
CA TYR A 474 13.49 20.69 9.75
C TYR A 474 14.92 20.27 9.44
N LYS A 475 15.46 20.76 8.31
CA LYS A 475 16.89 20.58 7.99
C LYS A 475 17.82 21.20 9.04
N SER A 476 17.34 22.14 9.85
CA SER A 476 18.07 22.75 10.96
C SER A 476 17.96 21.97 12.28
N GLU A 477 17.15 20.90 12.33
CA GLU A 477 17.10 19.96 13.46
C GLU A 477 18.18 18.87 13.34
N GLU A 478 18.77 18.71 12.16
CA GLU A 478 19.93 17.83 11.86
C GLU A 478 21.25 18.57 12.12
#